data_AF-A0A8C3GM00-F1
#
_entry.id   AF-A0A8C3GM00-F1
#
_cell.length_a   1.000
_cell.length_b   1.000
_cell.length_c   1.000
_cell.angle_alpha   90.00
_cell.angle_beta   90.00
_cell.angle_gamma   90.00
#
_symmetry.space_group_name_H-M   'P 1'
#
loop_
_entity.id
_entity.type
_entity.pdbx_description
1 polymer ?
#
loop_
_entity_poly.entity_id
_entity_poly.type
_entity_poly.pdbx_seq_one_letter_code
_entity_poly.pdbx_strand_id
1 'polypeptide(L)'
;MGRQKDVLATIEEHLRIRNKLVRQALAECLGTLILVLFGCGSVAQVVLSRGSHGGFLTVNLAFGFAVMLGILISGQVSGGHLNPAVTFAMCFLAREPWIKLPIYALAQTLGAFLGAGIVFGLYYDAIWAFGSNQLYVTGQNATAGIFATYPSQHLNIVNGFFDQFIGTASLIVCVLAIVDPYNNPVPTGLEAFTVGFVVLVIGTSMGFNSGYAVNPARDFGPRLFTAIAGWGSEVFWTGKQWWWVPIVAPFLGAVAGVMVYQLMIGCHDEPSPPASEQETVKLANVKHKESDRKITRSLSDLLGVQSCRQLGIFCLELLIKLPGIVNLQEFSSQVFSLAQQA
;
A
#
# COMPACT_ATOMS: atom_id res chain seq x y z
N MET A 1 23.78 18.66 -28.37
CA MET A 1 23.62 17.61 -27.33
C MET A 1 24.61 17.69 -26.16
N GLY A 2 25.89 18.09 -26.34
CA GLY A 2 26.86 18.18 -25.23
C GLY A 2 26.52 19.23 -24.16
N ARG A 3 26.35 20.50 -24.56
CA ARG A 3 26.05 21.61 -23.65
C ARG A 3 24.80 21.42 -22.77
N GLN A 4 23.80 20.69 -23.27
CA GLN A 4 22.60 20.34 -22.49
C GLN A 4 22.90 19.29 -21.42
N LYS A 5 23.72 18.28 -21.74
CA LYS A 5 24.18 17.28 -20.76
C LYS A 5 25.05 17.93 -19.68
N ASP A 6 25.92 18.85 -20.05
CA ASP A 6 26.79 19.54 -19.09
C ASP A 6 25.99 20.43 -18.14
N VAL A 7 25.00 21.17 -18.66
CA VAL A 7 24.06 21.96 -17.83
C VAL A 7 23.23 21.05 -16.93
N LEU A 8 22.71 19.93 -17.43
CA LEU A 8 21.94 18.98 -16.62
C LEU A 8 22.81 18.33 -15.53
N ALA A 9 24.06 17.96 -15.84
CA ALA A 9 25.00 17.41 -14.87
C ALA A 9 25.35 18.42 -13.78
N THR A 10 25.57 19.68 -14.16
CA THR A 10 25.82 20.78 -13.21
C THR A 10 24.62 21.01 -12.29
N ILE A 11 23.40 21.04 -12.84
CA ILE A 11 22.16 21.17 -12.07
C ILE A 11 21.97 19.96 -11.14
N GLU A 12 22.22 18.74 -11.63
CA GLU A 12 22.15 17.52 -10.82
C GLU A 12 23.13 17.61 -9.64
N GLU A 13 24.37 18.00 -9.87
CA GLU A 13 25.37 18.10 -8.80
C GLU A 13 24.95 19.07 -7.69
N HIS A 14 24.29 20.18 -8.05
CA HIS A 14 23.85 21.21 -7.11
C HIS A 14 22.51 20.87 -6.42
N LEU A 15 21.57 20.24 -7.11
CA LEU A 15 20.22 19.95 -6.59
C LEU A 15 20.06 18.54 -6.02
N ARG A 16 21.00 17.63 -6.28
CA ARG A 16 20.90 16.24 -5.83
C ARG A 16 21.04 16.14 -4.32
N ILE A 17 19.92 15.82 -3.69
CA ILE A 17 19.87 15.50 -2.26
C ILE A 17 20.73 14.26 -2.00
N ARG A 18 21.78 14.41 -1.19
CA ARG A 18 22.71 13.32 -0.88
C ARG A 18 22.13 12.33 0.13
N ASN A 19 21.28 12.80 1.04
CA ASN A 19 20.66 11.94 2.05
C ASN A 19 19.64 11.00 1.39
N LYS A 20 19.92 9.69 1.42
CA LYS A 20 19.06 8.64 0.86
C LYS A 20 17.65 8.67 1.45
N LEU A 21 17.53 8.84 2.75
CA LEU A 21 16.26 8.81 3.46
C LEU A 21 15.37 10.00 3.08
N VAL A 22 15.96 11.18 2.89
CA VAL A 22 15.23 12.35 2.39
C VAL A 22 14.77 12.15 0.94
N ARG A 23 15.61 11.58 0.08
CA ARG A 23 15.20 11.22 -1.29
C ARG A 23 14.02 10.25 -1.30
N GLN A 24 14.05 9.26 -0.41
CA GLN A 24 12.99 8.28 -0.26
C GLN A 24 11.69 8.91 0.25
N ALA A 25 11.78 9.77 1.26
CA ALA A 25 10.65 10.53 1.75
C ALA A 25 10.01 11.40 0.64
N LEU A 26 10.81 12.09 -0.17
CA LEU A 26 10.29 12.88 -1.30
C LEU A 26 9.60 12.01 -2.36
N ALA A 27 10.16 10.83 -2.65
CA ALA A 27 9.54 9.89 -3.57
C ALA A 27 8.21 9.36 -3.05
N GLU A 28 8.13 9.00 -1.77
CA GLU A 28 6.88 8.59 -1.11
C GLU A 28 5.85 9.71 -1.09
N CYS A 29 6.27 10.94 -0.79
CA CYS A 29 5.40 12.12 -0.84
C CYS A 29 4.81 12.32 -2.24
N LEU A 30 5.64 12.27 -3.29
CA LEU A 30 5.17 12.44 -4.67
C LEU A 30 4.28 11.28 -5.12
N GLY A 31 4.63 10.04 -4.80
CA GLY A 31 3.83 8.87 -5.14
C GLY A 31 2.46 8.89 -4.48
N THR A 32 2.37 9.23 -3.19
CA THR A 32 1.09 9.34 -2.48
C THR A 32 0.29 10.57 -2.93
N LEU A 33 0.95 11.68 -3.32
CA LEU A 33 0.28 12.82 -3.96
C LEU A 33 -0.43 12.36 -5.23
N ILE A 34 0.25 11.63 -6.11
CA ILE A 34 -0.32 11.12 -7.36
C ILE A 34 -1.47 10.15 -7.10
N LEU A 35 -1.33 9.27 -6.10
CA LEU A 35 -2.42 8.40 -5.64
C LEU A 35 -3.68 9.20 -5.28
N VAL A 36 -3.54 10.22 -4.43
CA VAL A 36 -4.68 11.02 -3.97
C VAL A 36 -5.23 11.94 -5.05
N LEU A 37 -4.36 12.53 -5.88
CA LEU A 37 -4.75 13.42 -6.96
C LEU A 37 -5.73 12.74 -7.92
N PHE A 38 -5.35 11.58 -8.46
CA PHE A 38 -6.19 10.86 -9.41
C PHE A 38 -7.34 10.12 -8.71
N GLY A 39 -7.07 9.51 -7.55
CA GLY A 39 -8.08 8.82 -6.77
C GLY A 39 -9.22 9.77 -6.34
N CYS A 40 -8.93 10.81 -5.56
CA CYS A 40 -9.94 11.77 -5.12
C CYS A 40 -10.49 12.61 -6.29
N GLY A 41 -9.70 12.89 -7.33
CA GLY A 41 -10.19 13.53 -8.55
C GLY A 41 -11.32 12.73 -9.20
N SER A 42 -11.21 11.41 -9.27
CA SER A 42 -12.29 10.55 -9.79
C SER A 42 -13.55 10.59 -8.91
N VAL A 43 -13.39 10.65 -7.58
CA VAL A 43 -14.53 10.78 -6.66
C VAL A 43 -15.19 12.14 -6.83
N ALA A 44 -14.41 13.22 -6.97
CA ALA A 44 -14.92 14.56 -7.24
C ALA A 44 -15.74 14.57 -8.53
N GLN A 45 -15.25 13.93 -9.59
CA GLN A 45 -15.95 13.83 -10.86
C GLN A 45 -17.29 13.12 -10.72
N VAL A 46 -17.35 11.99 -10.01
CA VAL A 46 -18.61 11.24 -9.80
C VAL A 46 -19.58 12.04 -8.92
N VAL A 47 -19.13 12.57 -7.78
CA VAL A 47 -19.97 13.27 -6.81
C VAL A 47 -20.54 14.56 -7.39
N LEU A 48 -19.66 15.45 -7.90
CA LEU A 48 -20.04 16.79 -8.32
C LEU A 48 -20.87 16.78 -9.60
N SER A 49 -20.73 15.76 -10.45
CA SER A 49 -21.53 15.57 -11.66
C SER A 49 -22.85 14.81 -11.43
N ARG A 50 -23.17 14.46 -10.18
CA ARG A 50 -24.31 13.61 -9.80
C ARG A 50 -24.33 12.27 -10.59
N GLY A 51 -23.16 11.69 -10.81
CA GLY A 51 -22.99 10.41 -11.51
C GLY A 51 -23.07 10.47 -13.04
N SER A 52 -23.19 11.66 -13.64
CA SER A 52 -23.18 11.77 -15.11
C SER A 52 -21.81 11.52 -15.74
N HIS A 53 -20.72 11.76 -15.00
CA HIS A 53 -19.34 11.62 -15.48
C HIS A 53 -18.58 10.53 -14.71
N GLY A 54 -19.23 9.40 -14.44
CA GLY A 54 -18.62 8.20 -13.86
C GLY A 54 -19.50 7.54 -12.80
N GLY A 55 -18.98 6.48 -12.19
CA GLY A 55 -19.65 5.74 -11.13
C GLY A 55 -18.68 4.94 -10.27
N PHE A 56 -19.20 3.98 -9.52
CA PHE A 56 -18.38 3.19 -8.58
C PHE A 56 -17.18 2.50 -9.27
N LEU A 57 -17.41 1.90 -10.45
CA LEU A 57 -16.33 1.25 -11.20
C LEU A 57 -15.25 2.24 -11.66
N THR A 58 -15.61 3.45 -12.10
CA THR A 58 -14.62 4.44 -12.58
C THR A 58 -13.75 4.94 -11.44
N VAL A 59 -14.31 5.07 -10.23
CA VAL A 59 -13.53 5.36 -9.01
C VAL A 59 -12.51 4.26 -8.73
N ASN A 60 -12.95 3.00 -8.75
CA ASN A 60 -12.04 1.87 -8.48
C ASN A 60 -10.93 1.73 -9.53
N LEU A 61 -11.25 1.94 -10.81
CA LEU A 61 -10.27 2.00 -11.91
C LEU A 61 -9.25 3.12 -11.67
N ALA A 62 -9.73 4.31 -11.33
CA ALA A 62 -8.85 5.44 -11.06
C ALA A 62 -7.93 5.18 -9.86
N PHE A 63 -8.42 4.65 -8.74
CA PHE A 63 -7.58 4.32 -7.58
C PHE A 63 -6.54 3.24 -7.91
N GLY A 64 -6.93 2.17 -8.60
CA GLY A 64 -6.00 1.12 -9.01
C GLY A 64 -4.87 1.65 -9.91
N PHE A 65 -5.22 2.43 -10.93
CA PHE A 65 -4.21 3.05 -11.80
C PHE A 65 -3.41 4.15 -11.11
N ALA A 66 -4.00 4.90 -10.17
CA ALA A 66 -3.29 5.91 -9.41
C ALA A 66 -2.22 5.30 -8.50
N VAL A 67 -2.52 4.15 -7.87
CA VAL A 67 -1.52 3.37 -7.12
C VAL A 67 -0.41 2.89 -8.05
N MET A 68 -0.76 2.30 -9.19
CA MET A 68 0.24 1.86 -10.19
C MET A 68 1.18 3.00 -10.59
N LEU A 69 0.63 4.18 -10.95
CA LEU A 69 1.42 5.34 -11.33
C LEU A 69 2.28 5.85 -10.18
N GLY A 70 1.73 5.90 -8.96
CA GLY A 70 2.49 6.26 -7.77
C GLY A 70 3.69 5.35 -7.54
N ILE A 71 3.52 4.03 -7.71
CA ILE A 71 4.60 3.03 -7.58
C ILE A 71 5.61 3.20 -8.71
N LEU A 72 5.18 3.42 -9.96
CA LEU A 72 6.09 3.65 -11.08
C LEU A 72 6.96 4.90 -10.87
N ILE A 73 6.41 5.95 -10.26
CA ILE A 73 7.12 7.21 -10.00
C ILE A 73 8.12 7.06 -8.84
N SER A 74 7.74 6.34 -7.78
CA SER A 74 8.48 6.33 -6.51
C SER A 74 9.27 5.05 -6.26
N GLY A 75 8.93 3.95 -6.95
CA GLY A 75 9.37 2.58 -6.67
C GLY A 75 10.87 2.42 -6.70
N GLN A 76 11.53 2.89 -7.76
CA GLN A 76 12.99 2.78 -7.91
C GLN A 76 13.78 3.52 -6.81
N VAL A 77 13.20 4.56 -6.21
CA VAL A 77 13.87 5.38 -5.19
C VAL A 77 13.57 4.86 -3.78
N SER A 78 12.30 4.57 -3.49
CA SER A 78 11.78 4.35 -2.14
C SER A 78 11.23 2.96 -1.87
N GLY A 79 10.98 2.16 -2.90
CA GLY A 79 10.15 0.95 -2.82
C GLY A 79 8.70 1.20 -3.21
N GLY A 80 8.23 2.46 -3.19
CA GLY A 80 6.88 2.83 -3.60
C GLY A 80 5.81 2.25 -2.69
N HIS A 81 5.96 2.44 -1.38
CA HIS A 81 5.01 1.91 -0.40
C HIS A 81 3.69 2.66 -0.44
N LEU A 82 3.76 3.99 -0.51
CA LEU A 82 2.64 4.95 -0.59
C LEU A 82 1.61 4.84 0.56
N ASN A 83 1.86 3.98 1.52
CA ASN A 83 0.93 3.52 2.53
C ASN A 83 1.70 3.19 3.83
N PRO A 84 1.32 3.81 4.96
CA PRO A 84 1.93 3.52 6.26
C PRO A 84 1.78 2.05 6.68
N ALA A 85 0.67 1.39 6.36
CA ALA A 85 0.44 -0.01 6.68
C ALA A 85 1.35 -0.96 5.88
N VAL A 86 1.61 -0.64 4.60
CA VAL A 86 2.60 -1.38 3.78
C VAL A 86 4.01 -1.16 4.31
N THR A 87 4.35 0.08 4.65
CA THR A 87 5.67 0.40 5.23
C THR A 87 5.88 -0.34 6.56
N PHE A 88 4.85 -0.39 7.39
CA PHE A 88 4.85 -1.15 8.63
C PHE A 88 5.04 -2.65 8.38
N ALA A 89 4.32 -3.25 7.42
CA ALA A 89 4.50 -4.66 7.07
C ALA A 89 5.94 -4.97 6.64
N MET A 90 6.56 -4.09 5.84
CA MET A 90 7.96 -4.26 5.41
C MET A 90 8.96 -4.12 6.57
N CYS A 91 8.70 -3.21 7.52
CA CYS A 91 9.50 -3.09 8.75
C CYS A 91 9.33 -4.32 9.66
N PHE A 92 8.09 -4.82 9.77
CA PHE A 92 7.74 -5.97 10.58
C PHE A 92 8.38 -7.26 10.06
N LEU A 93 8.57 -7.39 8.74
CA LEU A 93 9.35 -8.45 8.09
C LEU A 93 10.86 -8.19 8.04
N ALA A 94 11.33 -7.11 8.67
CA ALA A 94 12.72 -6.63 8.61
C ALA A 94 13.29 -6.43 7.20
N ARG A 95 12.42 -6.27 6.20
CA ARG A 95 12.81 -5.89 4.83
C ARG A 95 13.21 -4.40 4.77
N GLU A 96 12.74 -3.61 5.73
CA GLU A 96 13.08 -2.20 5.87
C GLU A 96 13.40 -1.83 7.33
N PRO A 97 14.29 -0.85 7.59
CA PRO A 97 14.61 -0.44 8.95
C PRO A 97 13.49 0.42 9.54
N TRP A 98 13.17 0.18 10.82
CA TRP A 98 12.08 0.86 11.55
C TRP A 98 12.11 2.39 11.52
N ILE A 99 13.29 3.02 11.38
CA ILE A 99 13.40 4.49 11.24
C ILE A 99 12.66 5.01 9.99
N LYS A 100 12.51 4.20 8.95
CA LYS A 100 11.76 4.59 7.76
C LYS A 100 10.28 4.75 8.05
N LEU A 101 9.69 3.95 8.94
CA LEU A 101 8.26 3.98 9.21
C LEU A 101 7.72 5.39 9.54
N PRO A 102 8.22 6.10 10.57
CA PRO A 102 7.70 7.43 10.89
C PRO A 102 7.98 8.46 9.78
N ILE A 103 9.11 8.35 9.08
CA ILE A 103 9.50 9.30 8.02
C ILE A 103 8.64 9.11 6.77
N TYR A 104 8.44 7.86 6.35
CA TYR A 104 7.57 7.50 5.24
C TYR A 104 6.13 7.85 5.58
N ALA A 105 5.63 7.51 6.78
CA ALA A 105 4.27 7.83 7.18
C ALA A 105 3.99 9.35 7.15
N LEU A 106 4.94 10.17 7.62
CA LEU A 106 4.84 11.62 7.53
C LEU A 106 4.84 12.11 6.09
N ALA A 107 5.78 11.61 5.27
CA ALA A 107 5.90 12.00 3.87
C ALA A 107 4.69 11.59 3.02
N GLN A 108 4.18 10.38 3.21
CA GLN A 108 2.97 9.86 2.57
C GLN A 108 1.76 10.71 2.97
N THR A 109 1.61 11.03 4.27
CA THR A 109 0.52 11.87 4.77
C THR A 109 0.59 13.29 4.20
N LEU A 110 1.79 13.87 4.11
CA LEU A 110 2.00 15.16 3.47
C LEU A 110 1.66 15.11 1.98
N GLY A 111 2.09 14.07 1.27
CA GLY A 111 1.75 13.85 -0.13
C GLY A 111 0.23 13.76 -0.35
N ALA A 112 -0.45 12.98 0.49
CA ALA A 112 -1.91 12.86 0.48
C ALA A 112 -2.61 14.20 0.75
N PHE A 113 -2.13 14.97 1.74
CA PHE A 113 -2.63 16.30 2.05
C PHE A 113 -2.49 17.26 0.85
N LEU A 114 -1.31 17.29 0.21
CA LEU A 114 -1.06 18.14 -0.96
C LEU A 114 -1.91 17.71 -2.17
N GLY A 115 -2.05 16.41 -2.40
CA GLY A 115 -2.91 15.87 -3.44
C GLY A 115 -4.37 16.28 -3.27
N ALA A 116 -4.88 16.26 -2.03
CA ALA A 116 -6.21 16.76 -1.70
C ALA A 116 -6.35 18.26 -1.98
N GLY A 117 -5.35 19.07 -1.63
CA GLY A 117 -5.31 20.50 -1.93
C GLY A 117 -5.38 20.80 -3.44
N ILE A 118 -4.66 20.03 -4.26
CA ILE A 118 -4.69 20.17 -5.71
C ILE A 118 -6.08 19.81 -6.26
N VAL A 119 -6.69 18.71 -5.79
CA VAL A 119 -8.05 18.32 -6.21
C VAL A 119 -9.08 19.39 -5.80
N PHE A 120 -8.95 19.95 -4.60
CA PHE A 120 -9.82 21.03 -4.14
C PHE A 120 -9.70 22.27 -5.03
N GLY A 121 -8.48 22.69 -5.38
CA GLY A 121 -8.26 23.81 -6.30
C GLY A 121 -8.80 23.53 -7.71
N LEU A 122 -8.59 22.31 -8.22
CA LEU A 122 -9.06 21.90 -9.55
C LEU A 122 -10.59 21.90 -9.67
N TYR A 123 -11.29 21.49 -8.61
CA TYR A 123 -12.75 21.40 -8.57
C TYR A 123 -13.42 22.52 -7.77
N TYR A 124 -12.71 23.61 -7.46
CA TYR A 124 -13.18 24.65 -6.55
C TYR A 124 -14.58 25.17 -6.92
N ASP A 125 -14.76 25.65 -8.15
CA ASP A 125 -16.04 26.20 -8.62
C ASP A 125 -17.16 25.15 -8.59
N ALA A 126 -16.84 23.90 -8.96
CA ALA A 126 -17.80 22.80 -8.94
C ALA A 126 -18.24 22.42 -7.52
N ILE A 127 -17.32 22.42 -6.56
CA ILE A 127 -17.60 22.17 -5.14
C ILE A 127 -18.51 23.26 -4.58
N TRP A 128 -18.19 24.54 -4.84
CA TRP A 128 -18.99 25.68 -4.39
C TRP A 128 -20.39 25.67 -4.99
N ALA A 129 -20.52 25.42 -6.30
CA ALA A 129 -21.80 25.32 -6.97
C ALA A 129 -22.65 24.15 -6.43
N PHE A 130 -22.04 22.98 -6.23
CA PHE A 130 -22.72 21.78 -5.73
C PHE A 130 -23.25 21.96 -4.30
N GLY A 131 -22.48 22.63 -3.44
CA GLY A 131 -22.83 22.89 -2.05
C GLY A 131 -23.65 24.15 -1.81
N SER A 132 -24.11 24.86 -2.86
CA SER A 132 -24.80 26.16 -2.72
C SER A 132 -24.00 27.14 -1.84
N ASN A 133 -22.72 27.25 -2.13
CA ASN A 133 -21.75 28.05 -1.38
C ASN A 133 -21.51 27.62 0.08
N GLN A 134 -21.63 26.33 0.37
CA GLN A 134 -21.34 25.74 1.68
C GLN A 134 -20.59 24.41 1.51
N LEU A 135 -19.81 24.03 2.53
CA LEU A 135 -18.99 22.82 2.54
C LEU A 135 -19.58 21.81 3.53
N TYR A 136 -20.28 20.80 3.02
CA TYR A 136 -20.97 19.81 3.85
C TYR A 136 -20.16 18.53 4.06
N VAL A 137 -20.14 18.02 5.29
CA VAL A 137 -19.55 16.70 5.61
C VAL A 137 -20.55 15.57 5.37
N THR A 138 -21.83 15.81 5.67
CA THR A 138 -22.91 14.83 5.55
C THR A 138 -24.12 15.40 4.78
N GLY A 139 -25.02 14.52 4.37
CA GLY A 139 -26.23 14.88 3.61
C GLY A 139 -26.09 14.73 2.09
N GLN A 140 -27.13 15.12 1.36
CA GLN A 140 -27.24 14.89 -0.09
C GLN A 140 -26.22 15.67 -0.91
N ASN A 141 -25.80 16.84 -0.41
CA ASN A 141 -24.80 17.69 -1.05
C ASN A 141 -23.44 17.63 -0.31
N ALA A 142 -23.18 16.54 0.41
CA ALA A 142 -21.89 16.31 1.08
C ALA A 142 -20.74 16.23 0.08
N THR A 143 -19.65 16.94 0.38
CA THR A 143 -18.45 17.00 -0.46
C THR A 143 -17.19 16.53 0.26
N ALA A 144 -17.21 16.38 1.60
CA ALA A 144 -16.05 15.88 2.35
C ALA A 144 -15.65 14.44 1.94
N GLY A 145 -16.63 13.63 1.53
CA GLY A 145 -16.43 12.25 1.06
C GLY A 145 -15.63 12.13 -0.24
N ILE A 146 -15.40 13.25 -0.95
CA ILE A 146 -14.47 13.30 -2.08
C ILE A 146 -13.03 13.01 -1.62
N PHE A 147 -12.68 13.50 -0.43
CA PHE A 147 -11.29 13.56 0.03
C PHE A 147 -10.94 12.40 0.97
N ALA A 148 -11.79 12.13 1.97
CA ALA A 148 -11.59 11.10 2.98
C ALA A 148 -12.80 10.16 3.05
N THR A 149 -12.60 8.96 3.59
CA THR A 149 -13.67 7.97 3.68
C THR A 149 -14.62 8.25 4.84
N TYR A 150 -15.89 7.91 4.65
CA TYR A 150 -16.90 7.91 5.70
C TYR A 150 -17.71 6.62 5.58
N PRO A 151 -18.15 6.04 6.71
CA PRO A 151 -18.86 4.78 6.69
C PRO A 151 -20.25 4.98 6.09
N SER A 152 -20.73 4.00 5.32
CA SER A 152 -22.10 3.97 4.84
C SER A 152 -23.11 3.95 5.99
N GLN A 153 -24.33 4.45 5.76
CA GLN A 153 -25.33 4.64 6.82
C GLN A 153 -25.70 3.35 7.56
N HIS A 154 -25.66 2.20 6.88
CA HIS A 154 -25.94 0.88 7.46
C HIS A 154 -24.78 0.30 8.28
N LEU A 155 -23.58 0.88 8.19
CA LEU A 155 -22.38 0.28 8.74
C LEU A 155 -22.18 0.66 10.21
N ASN A 156 -22.05 -0.35 11.07
CA ASN A 156 -21.62 -0.15 12.44
C ASN A 156 -20.09 -0.11 12.54
N ILE A 157 -19.56 0.47 13.62
CA ILE A 157 -18.11 0.70 13.75
C ILE A 157 -17.30 -0.61 13.85
N VAL A 158 -17.88 -1.66 14.46
CA VAL A 158 -17.22 -2.96 14.60
C VAL A 158 -17.03 -3.63 13.24
N ASN A 159 -18.09 -3.65 12.44
CA ASN A 159 -18.05 -4.21 11.09
C ASN A 159 -17.22 -3.34 10.15
N GLY A 160 -17.23 -2.01 10.32
CA GLY A 160 -16.33 -1.12 9.58
C GLY A 160 -14.85 -1.31 9.94
N PHE A 161 -14.56 -1.61 11.21
CA PHE A 161 -13.21 -2.00 11.61
C PHE A 161 -12.80 -3.33 10.96
N PHE A 162 -13.68 -4.33 10.99
CA PHE A 162 -13.44 -5.63 10.35
C PHE A 162 -13.26 -5.50 8.83
N ASP A 163 -14.07 -4.66 8.17
CA ASP A 163 -13.98 -4.33 6.75
C ASP A 163 -12.58 -3.76 6.38
N GLN A 164 -12.10 -2.76 7.12
CA GLN A 164 -10.77 -2.18 6.90
C GLN A 164 -9.63 -3.14 7.25
N PHE A 165 -9.82 -3.97 8.28
CA PHE A 165 -8.88 -5.02 8.68
C PHE A 165 -8.71 -6.07 7.56
N ILE A 166 -9.80 -6.64 7.04
CA ILE A 166 -9.75 -7.66 5.99
C ILE A 166 -9.28 -7.06 4.66
N GLY A 167 -9.69 -5.84 4.33
CA GLY A 167 -9.24 -5.17 3.11
C GLY A 167 -7.73 -4.96 3.11
N THR A 168 -7.16 -4.55 4.26
CA THR A 168 -5.72 -4.35 4.38
C THR A 168 -4.95 -5.67 4.49
N ALA A 169 -5.50 -6.67 5.20
CA ALA A 169 -4.88 -8.00 5.24
C ALA A 169 -4.77 -8.61 3.84
N SER A 170 -5.84 -8.54 3.05
CA SER A 170 -5.86 -8.99 1.65
C SER A 170 -4.83 -8.24 0.81
N LEU A 171 -4.74 -6.90 0.96
CA LEU A 171 -3.73 -6.08 0.29
C LEU A 171 -2.32 -6.58 0.61
N ILE A 172 -2.00 -6.78 1.89
CA ILE A 172 -0.67 -7.20 2.33
C ILE A 172 -0.34 -8.62 1.86
N VAL A 173 -1.27 -9.57 1.91
CA VAL A 173 -1.06 -10.92 1.37
C VAL A 173 -0.69 -10.86 -0.11
N CYS A 174 -1.45 -10.12 -0.92
CA CYS A 174 -1.19 -9.99 -2.34
C CYS A 174 0.12 -9.25 -2.64
N VAL A 175 0.42 -8.16 -1.92
CA VAL A 175 1.67 -7.43 -2.07
C VAL A 175 2.86 -8.34 -1.77
N LEU A 176 2.82 -9.10 -0.66
CA LEU A 176 3.88 -10.04 -0.32
C LEU A 176 4.03 -11.11 -1.39
N ALA A 177 2.93 -11.68 -1.90
CA ALA A 177 2.98 -12.66 -2.98
C ALA A 177 3.63 -12.11 -4.26
N ILE A 178 3.42 -10.83 -4.58
CA ILE A 178 3.98 -10.15 -5.76
C ILE A 178 5.47 -9.89 -5.60
N VAL A 179 5.92 -9.47 -4.40
CA VAL A 179 7.31 -9.07 -4.15
C VAL A 179 8.16 -10.21 -3.58
N ASP A 180 7.62 -11.41 -3.44
CA ASP A 180 8.36 -12.57 -2.95
C ASP A 180 9.18 -13.20 -4.09
N PRO A 181 10.53 -13.19 -3.99
CA PRO A 181 11.38 -13.79 -5.02
C PRO A 181 11.27 -15.32 -5.08
N TYR A 182 10.67 -15.98 -4.08
CA TYR A 182 10.52 -17.43 -4.02
C TYR A 182 9.16 -17.93 -4.52
N ASN A 183 8.20 -17.02 -4.66
CA ASN A 183 6.92 -17.33 -5.27
C ASN A 183 7.01 -17.22 -6.81
N ASN A 184 5.91 -17.52 -7.51
CA ASN A 184 5.83 -17.36 -8.97
C ASN A 184 6.11 -15.89 -9.36
N PRO A 185 7.25 -15.59 -10.03
CA PRO A 185 7.68 -14.22 -10.23
C PRO A 185 6.78 -13.49 -11.23
N VAL A 186 6.35 -12.30 -10.85
CA VAL A 186 5.77 -11.34 -11.79
C VAL A 186 6.89 -10.90 -12.76
N PRO A 187 6.62 -10.78 -14.07
CA PRO A 187 7.62 -10.25 -15.01
C PRO A 187 8.13 -8.88 -14.56
N THR A 188 9.44 -8.69 -14.63
CA THR A 188 10.09 -7.47 -14.14
C THR A 188 9.52 -6.23 -14.81
N GLY A 189 9.12 -5.24 -14.00
CA GLY A 189 8.47 -4.01 -14.43
C GLY A 189 6.94 -4.07 -14.39
N LEU A 190 6.33 -5.24 -14.18
CA LEU A 190 4.87 -5.40 -14.02
C LEU A 190 4.40 -5.46 -12.56
N GLU A 191 5.30 -5.33 -11.60
CA GLU A 191 4.97 -5.36 -10.18
C GLU A 191 4.00 -4.21 -9.83
N ALA A 192 4.31 -2.99 -10.30
CA ALA A 192 3.46 -1.82 -10.09
C ALA A 192 2.05 -1.98 -10.70
N PHE A 193 1.96 -2.57 -11.90
CA PHE A 193 0.70 -2.87 -12.56
C PHE A 193 -0.13 -3.86 -11.74
N THR A 194 0.53 -4.93 -11.27
CA THR A 194 -0.13 -6.00 -10.50
C THR A 194 -0.63 -5.48 -9.15
N VAL A 195 0.15 -4.65 -8.45
CA VAL A 195 -0.31 -4.00 -7.20
C VAL A 195 -1.48 -3.05 -7.45
N GLY A 196 -1.46 -2.27 -8.54
CA GLY A 196 -2.61 -1.44 -8.93
C GLY A 196 -3.88 -2.26 -9.17
N PHE A 197 -3.73 -3.43 -9.81
CA PHE A 197 -4.85 -4.37 -10.04
C PHE A 197 -5.40 -4.93 -8.72
N VAL A 198 -4.55 -5.24 -7.74
CA VAL A 198 -4.98 -5.67 -6.40
C VAL A 198 -5.87 -4.60 -5.75
N VAL A 199 -5.46 -3.33 -5.80
CA VAL A 199 -6.24 -2.21 -5.23
C VAL A 199 -7.57 -2.02 -5.96
N LEU A 200 -7.58 -2.15 -7.29
CA LEU A 200 -8.81 -2.16 -8.08
C LEU A 200 -9.77 -3.25 -7.60
N VAL A 201 -9.29 -4.49 -7.45
CA VAL A 201 -10.11 -5.63 -7.01
C VAL A 201 -10.67 -5.38 -5.61
N ILE A 202 -9.84 -4.95 -4.65
CA ILE A 202 -10.29 -4.59 -3.31
C ILE A 202 -11.39 -3.53 -3.36
N GLY A 203 -11.21 -2.47 -4.16
CA GLY A 203 -12.23 -1.42 -4.33
C GLY A 203 -13.54 -1.97 -4.88
N THR A 204 -13.48 -2.80 -5.93
CA THR A 204 -14.68 -3.37 -6.55
C THR A 204 -15.40 -4.40 -5.69
N SER A 205 -14.67 -5.11 -4.81
CA SER A 205 -15.23 -6.20 -3.99
C SER A 205 -15.61 -5.77 -2.58
N MET A 206 -14.98 -4.73 -2.03
CA MET A 206 -15.09 -4.35 -0.61
C MET A 206 -15.38 -2.86 -0.41
N GLY A 207 -15.53 -2.08 -1.49
CA GLY A 207 -15.61 -0.63 -1.37
C GLY A 207 -16.95 -0.04 -0.90
N PHE A 208 -18.05 -0.80 -0.92
CA PHE A 208 -19.40 -0.29 -0.60
C PHE A 208 -19.57 0.09 0.88
N ASN A 209 -18.95 -0.65 1.80
CA ASN A 209 -19.16 -0.44 3.23
C ASN A 209 -18.57 0.89 3.69
N SER A 210 -17.28 1.11 3.43
CA SER A 210 -16.53 2.22 4.00
C SER A 210 -15.55 2.88 3.03
N GLY A 211 -15.65 2.62 1.72
CA GLY A 211 -14.79 3.25 0.71
C GLY A 211 -13.36 2.74 0.68
N TYR A 212 -13.11 1.52 1.20
CA TYR A 212 -11.82 0.80 1.12
C TYR A 212 -10.58 1.66 1.39
N ALA A 213 -10.57 2.44 2.49
CA ALA A 213 -9.44 3.31 2.77
C ALA A 213 -8.09 2.57 2.72
N VAL A 214 -7.96 1.45 3.45
CA VAL A 214 -6.84 0.46 3.52
C VAL A 214 -5.42 1.06 3.63
N ASN A 215 -5.34 2.37 3.82
CA ASN A 215 -4.14 3.19 3.76
C ASN A 215 -4.35 4.40 4.69
N PRO A 216 -3.67 4.42 5.85
CA PRO A 216 -3.81 5.51 6.81
C PRO A 216 -3.47 6.89 6.23
N ALA A 217 -2.46 7.01 5.37
CA ALA A 217 -2.09 8.30 4.77
C ALA A 217 -3.13 8.80 3.78
N ARG A 218 -3.70 7.89 2.97
CA ARG A 218 -4.74 8.21 1.98
C ARG A 218 -6.01 8.75 2.63
N ASP A 219 -6.33 8.35 3.85
CA ASP A 219 -7.50 8.86 4.57
C ASP A 219 -7.17 10.08 5.44
N PHE A 220 -6.15 9.96 6.30
CA PHE A 220 -5.85 10.97 7.30
C PHE A 220 -5.33 12.29 6.71
N GLY A 221 -4.46 12.24 5.68
CA GLY A 221 -3.93 13.44 5.03
C GLY A 221 -5.03 14.32 4.42
N PRO A 222 -5.91 13.78 3.56
CA PRO A 222 -7.03 14.53 3.00
C PRO A 222 -8.08 14.95 4.03
N ARG A 223 -8.27 14.17 5.10
CA ARG A 223 -9.15 14.55 6.23
C ARG A 223 -8.62 15.76 6.98
N LEU A 224 -7.31 15.81 7.22
CA LEU A 224 -6.66 16.99 7.81
C LEU A 224 -6.78 18.20 6.88
N PHE A 225 -6.62 18.00 5.57
CA PHE A 225 -6.84 19.06 4.59
C PHE A 225 -8.26 19.63 4.67
N THR A 226 -9.30 18.80 4.62
CA THR A 226 -10.69 19.28 4.66
C THR A 226 -11.04 19.98 5.97
N ALA A 227 -10.50 19.53 7.10
CA ALA A 227 -10.66 20.21 8.38
C ALA A 227 -10.16 21.67 8.33
N ILE A 228 -9.01 21.90 7.69
CA ILE A 228 -8.38 23.22 7.57
C ILE A 228 -9.02 24.05 6.45
N ALA A 229 -9.45 23.41 5.36
CA ALA A 229 -9.97 24.07 4.16
C ALA A 229 -11.40 24.63 4.31
N GLY A 230 -12.11 24.31 5.39
CA GLY A 230 -13.39 24.93 5.73
C GLY A 230 -14.54 23.98 6.05
N TRP A 231 -14.37 22.66 5.93
CA TRP A 231 -15.38 21.69 6.43
C TRP A 231 -15.40 21.62 7.96
N GLY A 232 -14.35 22.13 8.64
CA GLY A 232 -14.27 22.20 10.09
C GLY A 232 -14.00 20.86 10.75
N SER A 233 -14.05 20.83 12.09
CA SER A 233 -13.71 19.64 12.88
C SER A 233 -14.70 18.48 12.74
N GLU A 234 -15.88 18.71 12.15
CA GLU A 234 -16.91 17.69 11.96
C GLU A 234 -16.36 16.46 11.20
N VAL A 235 -15.40 16.65 10.29
CA VAL A 235 -14.73 15.57 9.55
C VAL A 235 -14.09 14.48 10.44
N PHE A 236 -13.83 14.76 11.72
CA PHE A 236 -13.33 13.80 12.70
C PHE A 236 -14.43 13.19 13.58
N TRP A 237 -15.60 13.81 13.68
CA TRP A 237 -16.67 13.35 14.58
C TRP A 237 -17.78 12.59 13.84
N THR A 238 -17.92 12.80 12.52
CA THR A 238 -18.88 12.08 11.66
C THR A 238 -18.63 10.57 11.67
N GLY A 239 -19.73 9.80 11.55
CA GLY A 239 -19.65 8.34 11.43
C GLY A 239 -19.23 7.65 12.72
N LYS A 240 -19.65 8.18 13.89
CA LYS A 240 -19.25 7.70 15.22
C LYS A 240 -17.73 7.79 15.41
N GLN A 241 -17.15 8.96 15.11
CA GLN A 241 -15.71 9.20 15.17
C GLN A 241 -14.91 8.29 14.23
N TRP A 242 -15.34 8.18 12.97
CA TRP A 242 -14.79 7.19 12.03
C TRP A 242 -13.27 7.32 11.78
N TRP A 243 -12.70 8.52 11.91
CA TRP A 243 -11.33 8.85 11.49
C TRP A 243 -10.22 7.91 12.00
N TRP A 244 -10.37 7.29 13.17
CA TRP A 244 -9.34 6.42 13.74
C TRP A 244 -9.38 5.01 13.12
N VAL A 245 -10.52 4.59 12.57
CA VAL A 245 -10.68 3.23 12.00
C VAL A 245 -9.78 3.04 10.77
N PRO A 246 -9.76 3.94 9.76
CA PRO A 246 -8.81 3.89 8.64
C PRO A 246 -7.34 4.05 9.02
N ILE A 247 -7.02 4.32 10.29
CA ILE A 247 -5.64 4.39 10.78
C ILE A 247 -5.27 3.09 11.47
N VAL A 248 -6.04 2.68 12.49
CA VAL A 248 -5.71 1.55 13.36
C VAL A 248 -5.99 0.21 12.67
N ALA A 249 -7.15 0.06 12.03
CA ALA A 249 -7.52 -1.22 11.43
C ALA A 249 -6.55 -1.67 10.33
N PRO A 250 -6.03 -0.78 9.46
CA PRO A 250 -5.01 -1.15 8.48
C PRO A 250 -3.70 -1.67 9.09
N PHE A 251 -3.21 -1.11 10.20
CA PHE A 251 -2.00 -1.64 10.84
C PHE A 251 -2.21 -3.06 11.39
N LEU A 252 -3.36 -3.34 12.03
CA LEU A 252 -3.67 -4.69 12.49
C LEU A 252 -3.91 -5.65 11.33
N GLY A 253 -4.58 -5.19 10.27
CA GLY A 253 -4.76 -5.94 9.04
C GLY A 253 -3.41 -6.27 8.40
N ALA A 254 -2.44 -5.36 8.45
CA ALA A 254 -1.10 -5.61 7.94
C ALA A 254 -0.36 -6.71 8.72
N VAL A 255 -0.45 -6.72 10.06
CA VAL A 255 0.08 -7.82 10.88
C VAL A 255 -0.56 -9.15 10.48
N ALA A 256 -1.90 -9.18 10.38
CA ALA A 256 -2.64 -10.38 10.00
C ALA A 256 -2.26 -10.87 8.60
N GLY A 257 -2.16 -9.98 7.61
CA GLY A 257 -1.76 -10.31 6.25
C GLY A 257 -0.34 -10.87 6.17
N VAL A 258 0.61 -10.31 6.92
CA VAL A 258 1.95 -10.89 7.05
C VAL A 258 1.88 -12.29 7.63
N MET A 259 1.20 -12.48 8.76
CA MET A 259 1.12 -13.78 9.43
C MET A 259 0.49 -14.84 8.51
N VAL A 260 -0.63 -14.52 7.86
CA VAL A 260 -1.31 -15.41 6.92
C VAL A 260 -0.37 -15.80 5.77
N TYR A 261 0.29 -14.83 5.13
CA TYR A 261 1.20 -15.12 4.03
C TYR A 261 2.38 -15.99 4.45
N GLN A 262 3.03 -15.67 5.58
CA GLN A 262 4.19 -16.43 6.06
C GLN A 262 3.79 -17.85 6.47
N LEU A 263 2.75 -18.00 7.29
CA LEU A 263 2.32 -19.31 7.78
C LEU A 263 1.81 -20.22 6.66
N MET A 264 1.15 -19.68 5.65
CA MET A 264 0.55 -20.50 4.59
C MET A 264 1.47 -20.70 3.39
N ILE A 265 2.29 -19.71 3.03
CA ILE A 265 3.12 -19.72 1.82
C ILE A 265 4.61 -19.61 2.16
N GLY A 266 5.07 -18.50 2.77
CA GLY A 266 6.50 -18.21 2.91
C GLY A 266 7.32 -19.23 3.76
N CYS A 267 6.66 -19.92 4.69
CA CYS A 267 7.27 -21.00 5.47
C CYS A 267 7.31 -22.36 4.74
N HIS A 268 6.63 -22.48 3.59
CA HIS A 268 6.50 -23.73 2.84
C HIS A 268 7.31 -23.76 1.53
N ASP A 269 8.09 -22.71 1.23
CA ASP A 269 8.97 -22.74 0.07
C ASP A 269 10.00 -23.87 0.19
N GLU A 270 10.00 -24.77 -0.79
CA GLU A 270 11.01 -25.81 -0.89
C GLU A 270 12.41 -25.17 -1.01
N PRO A 271 13.39 -25.62 -0.21
CA PRO A 271 14.74 -25.13 -0.36
C PRO A 271 15.21 -25.41 -1.79
N SER A 272 15.77 -24.39 -2.43
CA SER A 272 16.43 -24.57 -3.73
C SER A 272 17.42 -25.73 -3.61
N PRO A 273 17.44 -26.69 -4.57
CA PRO A 273 18.37 -27.81 -4.51
C PRO A 273 19.80 -27.26 -4.36
N PRO A 274 20.66 -27.96 -3.58
CA PRO A 274 21.99 -27.48 -3.23
C PRO A 274 22.74 -27.04 -4.49
N ALA A 275 23.58 -26.00 -4.35
CA ALA A 275 24.27 -25.36 -5.47
C ALA A 275 25.00 -26.38 -6.38
N SER A 276 25.43 -27.52 -5.85
CA SER A 276 26.01 -28.63 -6.62
C SER A 276 25.04 -29.24 -7.63
N GLU A 277 23.77 -29.44 -7.29
CA GLU A 277 22.75 -29.96 -8.22
C GLU A 277 22.35 -28.90 -9.24
N GLN A 278 22.20 -27.64 -8.84
CA GLN A 278 21.92 -26.55 -9.77
C GLN A 278 23.10 -26.27 -10.72
N GLU A 279 24.35 -26.38 -10.26
CA GLU A 279 25.53 -26.34 -11.14
C GLU A 279 25.56 -27.55 -12.06
N THR A 280 25.23 -28.76 -11.59
CA THR A 280 25.25 -29.96 -12.44
C THR A 280 24.17 -29.90 -13.52
N VAL A 281 22.96 -29.44 -13.18
CA VAL A 281 21.84 -29.24 -14.11
C VAL A 281 22.11 -28.06 -15.06
N LYS A 282 22.69 -26.95 -14.57
CA LYS A 282 23.11 -25.84 -15.44
C LYS A 282 24.28 -26.23 -16.33
N LEU A 283 25.29 -26.97 -15.86
CA LEU A 283 26.42 -27.46 -16.68
C LEU A 283 25.96 -28.48 -17.73
N ALA A 284 25.00 -29.35 -17.39
CA ALA A 284 24.39 -30.26 -18.35
C ALA A 284 23.64 -29.50 -19.46
N ASN A 285 22.93 -28.42 -19.10
CA ASN A 285 22.19 -27.59 -20.05
C ASN A 285 23.07 -26.55 -20.79
N VAL A 286 24.16 -26.09 -20.17
CA VAL A 286 25.13 -25.12 -20.71
C VAL A 286 26.16 -25.79 -21.62
N LYS A 287 26.45 -27.09 -21.46
CA LYS A 287 27.21 -27.86 -22.47
C LYS A 287 26.54 -27.89 -23.85
N HIS A 288 25.26 -27.53 -23.93
CA HIS A 288 24.55 -27.33 -25.20
C HIS A 288 24.61 -25.90 -25.75
N LYS A 289 25.21 -24.94 -25.02
CA LYS A 289 25.19 -23.51 -25.33
C LYS A 289 26.39 -22.79 -24.70
N GLU A 290 27.61 -23.22 -25.00
CA GLU A 290 28.80 -22.43 -24.69
C GLU A 290 28.92 -21.24 -25.67
N SER A 291 28.80 -20.02 -25.15
CA SER A 291 29.94 -19.09 -25.14
C SER A 291 29.55 -17.73 -24.51
N ASP A 292 30.38 -17.29 -23.56
CA ASP A 292 30.59 -15.92 -23.05
C ASP A 292 29.45 -15.15 -22.33
N ARG A 293 29.63 -14.96 -21.00
CA ARG A 293 30.12 -13.69 -20.38
C ARG A 293 29.62 -13.45 -18.93
N LYS A 294 30.56 -13.58 -17.98
CA LYS A 294 30.77 -12.90 -16.69
C LYS A 294 29.72 -12.94 -15.55
N ILE A 295 30.19 -13.50 -14.43
CA ILE A 295 29.59 -13.64 -13.09
C ILE A 295 30.23 -12.60 -12.16
N THR A 296 29.45 -11.70 -11.54
CA THR A 296 29.82 -10.95 -10.30
C THR A 296 28.63 -10.15 -9.70
N ARG A 297 27.52 -10.82 -9.34
CA ARG A 297 26.41 -10.19 -8.56
C ARG A 297 25.80 -11.05 -7.43
N SER A 298 26.20 -12.31 -7.27
CA SER A 298 25.41 -13.31 -6.50
C SER A 298 25.54 -13.27 -4.96
N LEU A 299 26.66 -12.81 -4.40
CA LEU A 299 26.98 -13.06 -2.98
C LEU A 299 26.34 -12.08 -1.97
N SER A 300 26.04 -10.84 -2.37
CA SER A 300 25.31 -9.89 -1.50
C SER A 300 23.83 -10.25 -1.37
N ASP A 301 23.25 -10.81 -2.43
CA ASP A 301 21.83 -11.12 -2.51
C ASP A 301 21.52 -12.40 -1.71
N LEU A 302 22.43 -13.38 -1.69
CA LEU A 302 22.26 -14.59 -0.88
C LEU A 302 22.27 -14.31 0.63
N LEU A 303 23.23 -13.51 1.12
CA LEU A 303 23.38 -13.24 2.55
C LEU A 303 22.30 -12.29 3.10
N GLY A 304 21.83 -11.34 2.29
CA GLY A 304 20.75 -10.43 2.70
C GLY A 304 19.39 -11.12 2.79
N VAL A 305 19.11 -12.07 1.90
CA VAL A 305 17.78 -12.72 1.79
C VAL A 305 17.61 -13.84 2.82
N GLN A 306 18.66 -14.62 3.14
CA GLN A 306 18.61 -15.62 4.22
C GLN A 306 18.37 -14.99 5.60
N SER A 307 18.95 -13.80 5.85
CA SER A 307 18.79 -13.04 7.09
C SER A 307 17.38 -12.49 7.28
N CYS A 308 16.72 -12.01 6.21
CA CYS A 308 15.33 -11.54 6.27
C CYS A 308 14.34 -12.68 6.60
N ARG A 309 14.59 -13.91 6.14
CA ARG A 309 13.78 -15.09 6.47
C ARG A 309 13.91 -15.45 7.95
N GLN A 310 15.13 -15.45 8.49
CA GLN A 310 15.37 -15.69 9.91
C GLN A 310 14.81 -14.58 10.81
N LEU A 311 14.81 -13.31 10.38
CA LEU A 311 14.18 -12.23 11.14
C LEU A 311 12.64 -12.24 11.07
N GLY A 312 12.03 -12.56 9.92
CA GLY A 312 10.59 -12.75 9.81
C GLY A 312 10.09 -13.89 10.69
N ILE A 313 10.83 -15.00 10.70
CA ILE A 313 10.62 -16.12 11.63
C ILE A 313 10.86 -15.67 13.08
N PHE A 314 11.87 -14.86 13.37
CA PHE A 314 12.13 -14.34 14.72
C PHE A 314 11.03 -13.39 15.23
N CYS A 315 10.45 -12.54 14.37
CA CYS A 315 9.29 -11.71 14.71
C CYS A 315 8.04 -12.55 14.94
N LEU A 316 7.84 -13.62 14.15
CA LEU A 316 6.82 -14.63 14.41
C LEU A 316 7.07 -15.35 15.75
N GLU A 317 8.32 -15.74 16.03
CA GLU A 317 8.71 -16.36 17.30
C GLU A 317 8.48 -15.42 18.48
N LEU A 318 8.75 -14.11 18.34
CA LEU A 318 8.50 -13.14 19.40
C LEU A 318 7.00 -13.03 19.71
N LEU A 319 6.14 -13.06 18.69
CA LEU A 319 4.68 -13.08 18.85
C LEU A 319 4.18 -14.39 19.45
N ILE A 320 4.73 -15.53 19.02
CA ILE A 320 4.40 -16.86 19.57
C ILE A 320 4.91 -17.00 21.02
N LYS A 321 6.02 -16.33 21.37
CA LYS A 321 6.60 -16.31 22.72
C LYS A 321 5.98 -15.25 23.65
N LEU A 322 5.05 -14.41 23.18
CA LEU A 322 4.25 -13.56 24.08
C LEU A 322 3.30 -14.46 24.87
N PRO A 323 3.35 -14.44 26.23
CA PRO A 323 2.51 -15.31 27.03
C PRO A 323 1.03 -14.93 26.85
N GLY A 324 0.26 -15.79 26.19
CA GLY A 324 -1.22 -15.75 26.22
C GLY A 324 -1.97 -15.67 24.89
N ILE A 325 -1.33 -15.74 23.71
CA ILE A 325 -2.04 -15.57 22.43
C ILE A 325 -1.65 -16.71 21.46
N VAL A 326 -2.56 -17.68 21.31
CA VAL A 326 -2.57 -18.84 20.38
C VAL A 326 -1.68 -20.03 20.75
N ASN A 327 -2.30 -21.04 21.37
CA ASN A 327 -1.80 -22.41 21.39
C ASN A 327 -2.07 -23.06 20.01
N LEU A 328 -1.10 -22.98 19.09
CA LEU A 328 -1.23 -23.46 17.71
C LEU A 328 -1.58 -24.98 17.61
N GLN A 329 -1.25 -25.79 18.62
CA GLN A 329 -1.62 -27.20 18.67
C GLN A 329 -3.13 -27.41 18.90
N GLU A 330 -3.76 -26.57 19.73
CA GLU A 330 -5.22 -26.62 19.95
C GLU A 330 -5.98 -26.16 18.71
N PHE A 331 -5.52 -25.11 18.03
CA PHE A 331 -6.17 -24.59 16.82
C PHE A 331 -6.14 -25.60 15.66
N SER A 332 -5.01 -26.28 15.44
CA SER A 332 -4.92 -27.34 14.43
C SER A 332 -5.87 -28.50 14.74
N SER A 333 -5.98 -28.92 16.00
CA SER A 333 -6.85 -30.03 16.40
C SER A 333 -8.35 -29.68 16.29
N GLN A 334 -8.74 -28.43 16.59
CA GLN A 334 -10.12 -27.96 16.48
C GLN A 334 -10.55 -27.76 15.02
N VAL A 335 -9.67 -27.25 14.16
CA VAL A 335 -9.95 -27.12 12.72
C VAL A 335 -10.05 -28.50 12.04
N PHE A 336 -9.21 -29.47 12.43
CA PHE A 336 -9.31 -30.84 11.92
C PHE A 336 -10.60 -31.55 12.39
N SER A 337 -11.01 -31.32 13.65
CA SER A 337 -12.25 -31.85 14.22
C SER A 337 -13.51 -31.29 13.53
N LEU A 338 -13.50 -30.01 13.15
CA LEU A 338 -14.63 -29.37 12.47
C LEU A 338 -14.74 -29.78 10.99
N ALA A 339 -13.61 -30.07 10.34
CA ALA A 339 -13.58 -30.56 8.96
C ALA A 339 -14.06 -32.01 8.81
N GLN A 340 -14.08 -32.80 9.88
CA GLN A 340 -14.63 -34.17 9.89
C GLN A 340 -16.13 -34.25 10.24
N GLN A 341 -16.76 -33.13 10.59
CA GLN A 341 -18.18 -33.06 10.95
C GLN A 341 -19.06 -32.34 9.89
N ALA A 342 -18.50 -31.99 8.73
CA ALA A 342 -19.21 -31.43 7.57
C ALA A 342 -19.19 -32.43 6.40
#